data_AF-A0A949K9R5-F1
#
_entry.id   AF-A0A949K9R5-F1
#
_cell.length_a   1.000
_cell.length_b   1.000
_cell.length_c   1.000
_cell.angle_alpha   90.00
_cell.angle_beta   90.00
_cell.angle_gamma   90.00
#
_symmetry.space_group_name_H-M   'P 1'
#
loop_
_entity.id
_entity.type
_entity.pdbx_description
1 polymer ?
#
loop_
_entity_poly.entity_id
_entity_poly.type
_entity_poly.pdbx_seq_one_letter_code
_entity_poly.pdbx_strand_id
1 'polypeptide(L)' 'MRTTIARAATKAATTLLRLHRTRRNAWMLSRLSDAELKDIGLRRSDIPFVASGAREHFAD' A
#
# COMPACT_ATOMS: atom_id res chain seq x y z
N MET A 1 4.77 1.86 -33.06
CA MET A 1 4.96 0.58 -32.34
C MET A 1 5.86 0.68 -31.10
N ARG A 2 7.10 1.20 -31.18
CA ARG A 2 8.02 1.36 -30.02
C ARG A 2 7.39 2.07 -28.81
N THR A 3 6.57 3.09 -29.05
CA THR A 3 5.91 3.89 -28.00
C THR A 3 4.81 3.13 -27.23
N THR A 4 4.15 2.17 -27.87
CA THR A 4 3.08 1.38 -27.25
C THR A 4 3.65 0.34 -26.27
N ILE A 5 4.75 -0.32 -26.67
CA ILE A 5 5.46 -1.30 -25.84
C ILE A 5 6.06 -0.62 -24.60
N ALA A 6 6.67 0.55 -24.76
CA ALA A 6 7.23 1.32 -23.64
C ALA A 6 6.16 1.68 -22.60
N ARG A 7 4.99 2.18 -23.04
CA ARG A 7 3.88 2.50 -22.13
C ARG A 7 3.34 1.27 -21.39
N ALA A 8 3.21 0.14 -22.08
CA ALA A 8 2.77 -1.11 -21.45
C ALA A 8 3.77 -1.59 -20.38
N ALA A 9 5.06 -1.52 -20.67
CA ALA A 9 6.13 -1.87 -19.73
C ALA A 9 6.14 -0.94 -18.50
N THR A 10 6.00 0.38 -18.69
CA THR A 10 5.91 1.32 -17.57
C THR A 10 4.67 1.04 -16.71
N LYS A 11 3.50 0.80 -17.32
CA LYS A 11 2.27 0.46 -16.59
C LYS A 11 2.47 -0.80 -15.76
N ALA A 12 3.02 -1.87 -16.36
CA ALA A 12 3.33 -3.11 -15.64
C ALA A 12 4.32 -2.88 -14.49
N ALA A 13 5.41 -2.14 -14.71
CA ALA A 13 6.40 -1.81 -13.69
C ALA A 13 5.79 -1.03 -12.52
N THR A 14 4.94 -0.03 -12.81
CA THR A 14 4.26 0.75 -11.76
C THR A 14 3.28 -0.11 -10.94
N THR A 15 2.56 -1.03 -11.58
CA THR A 15 1.66 -1.97 -10.89
C THR A 15 2.44 -2.92 -9.98
N LEU A 16 3.55 -3.49 -10.47
CA LEU A 16 4.40 -4.38 -9.66
C LEU A 16 5.02 -3.64 -8.48
N LEU A 17 5.51 -2.42 -8.69
CA LEU A 17 6.05 -1.58 -7.63
C LEU A 17 4.99 -1.25 -6.57
N ARG A 18 3.75 -0.94 -6.99
CA ARG A 18 2.64 -0.70 -6.07
C ARG A 18 2.35 -1.93 -5.22
N LEU A 19 2.26 -3.12 -5.83
CA LEU A 19 2.03 -4.37 -5.10
C LEU A 19 3.14 -4.67 -4.09
N HIS A 20 4.40 -4.46 -4.50
CA HIS A 20 5.56 -4.66 -3.63
C HIS A 20 5.52 -3.71 -2.42
N ARG A 21 5.21 -2.42 -2.66
CA ARG A 21 5.04 -1.43 -1.58
C ARG A 21 3.90 -1.82 -0.64
N THR A 22 2.74 -2.24 -1.15
CA THR A 22 1.62 -2.67 -0.33
C THR A 22 1.97 -3.86 0.55
N ARG A 23 2.62 -4.90 -0.01
CA ARG A 23 3.05 -6.05 0.78
C ARG A 23 4.05 -5.66 1.86
N ARG A 24 5.04 -4.83 1.52
CA ARG A 24 6.04 -4.36 2.48
C ARG A 24 5.39 -3.57 3.61
N ASN A 25 4.47 -2.65 3.29
CA ASN A 25 3.76 -1.83 4.28
C ASN A 25 2.89 -2.69 5.20
N ALA A 26 2.11 -3.62 4.63
CA ALA A 26 1.30 -4.55 5.43
C ALA A 26 2.16 -5.39 6.37
N TRP A 27 3.30 -5.88 5.88
CA TRP A 27 4.24 -6.64 6.70
C TRP A 27 4.84 -5.81 7.83
N MET A 28 5.27 -4.56 7.56
CA MET A 28 5.79 -3.67 8.59
C MET A 28 4.74 -3.38 9.68
N LEU A 29 3.50 -3.06 9.28
CA LEU A 29 2.40 -2.81 10.22
C LEU A 29 1.99 -4.06 11.01
N SER A 30 2.05 -5.25 10.39
CA SER A 30 1.73 -6.51 11.08
C SER A 30 2.71 -6.86 12.20
N ARG A 31 3.91 -6.27 12.20
CA ARG A 31 4.92 -6.47 13.24
C ARG A 31 4.73 -5.58 14.46
N LEU A 32 3.96 -4.51 14.32
CA LEU A 32 3.59 -3.68 15.45
C LEU A 32 2.60 -4.42 16.35
N SER A 33 2.69 -4.18 17.65
CA SER A 33 1.67 -4.57 18.61
C SER A 33 0.39 -3.76 18.41
N ASP A 34 -0.72 -4.24 18.97
CA ASP A 34 -2.00 -3.52 18.89
C ASP A 34 -1.94 -2.17 19.63
N ALA A 35 -1.09 -2.04 20.65
CA ALA A 35 -0.85 -0.78 21.36
C ALA A 35 -0.09 0.23 20.50
N GLU A 36 0.97 -0.20 19.81
CA GLU A 36 1.73 0.65 18.88
C GLU A 36 0.90 1.06 17.67
N LEU A 37 0.03 0.16 17.16
CA LEU A 37 -0.93 0.51 16.11
C LEU A 37 -1.94 1.56 16.60
N LYS A 38 -2.44 1.40 17.82
CA LYS A 38 -3.38 2.35 18.43
C LYS A 38 -2.74 3.73 18.63
N ASP A 39 -1.46 3.78 19.00
CA ASP A 39 -0.72 5.04 19.18
C ASP A 39 -0.67 5.88 17.89
N ILE A 40 -0.57 5.22 16.74
CA ILE A 40 -0.65 5.87 15.42
C ILE A 40 -2.07 5.94 14.84
N GLY A 41 -3.09 5.67 15.66
CA GLY A 41 -4.50 5.79 15.29
C GLY A 41 -5.05 4.67 14.40
N LEU A 42 -4.39 3.51 14.36
CA LEU A 42 -4.80 2.36 13.53
C LEU A 42 -5.30 1.17 14.35
N ARG A 43 -6.21 0.41 13.75
CA ARG A 43 -6.56 -0.95 14.19
C ARG A 43 -5.92 -1.98 13.27
N ARG A 44 -5.75 -3.21 13.78
CA ARG A 44 -5.22 -4.34 12.99
C ARG A 44 -6.04 -4.60 11.72
N SER A 45 -7.35 -4.39 11.77
CA SER A 45 -8.29 -4.46 10.64
C SER A 45 -7.98 -3.47 9.52
N ASP A 46 -7.29 -2.36 9.83
CA ASP A 46 -7.10 -1.25 8.90
C ASP A 46 -5.83 -1.44 8.07
N ILE A 47 -4.94 -2.35 8.47
CA ILE A 47 -3.66 -2.64 7.81
C ILE A 47 -3.82 -2.93 6.31
N PRO A 48 -4.75 -3.79 5.84
CA PRO A 48 -4.92 -4.03 4.41
C PRO A 48 -5.27 -2.76 3.63
N PHE A 49 -6.12 -1.91 4.21
CA PHE A 49 -6.56 -0.66 3.60
C PHE A 49 -5.42 0.36 3.55
N VAL A 50 -4.76 0.62 4.68
CA VAL A 50 -3.64 1.58 4.79
C VAL A 50 -2.44 1.14 3.94
N ALA A 51 -2.11 -0.15 3.93
CA ALA A 51 -1.01 -0.69 3.13
C ALA A 51 -1.25 -0.51 1.62
N SER A 52 -2.49 -0.49 1.16
CA SER A 52 -2.83 -0.25 -0.24
C SER A 52 -2.62 1.20 -0.70
N GLY A 53 -2.40 2.12 0.24
CA GLY A 53 -2.27 3.56 0.00
C GLY A 53 -3.59 4.21 -0.39
N ALA A 54 -4.73 3.55 -0.13
CA ALA A 54 -6.06 4.14 -0.28
C ALA A 54 -6.22 5.25 0.76
N ARG A 55 -5.82 6.47 0.38
CA ARG A 55 -5.77 7.64 1.24
C ARG A 55 -7.11 8.39 1.31
N GLU A 56 -8.22 7.72 0.97
CA GLU A 56 -9.49 8.38 0.67
C GLU A 56 -10.52 8.40 1.82
N HIS A 57 -10.18 7.89 3.01
CA HIS A 57 -11.18 7.76 4.10
C HIS A 57 -10.68 8.24 5.48
N PHE A 58 -9.93 9.34 5.51
CA PHE A 58 -9.59 10.06 6.75
C PHE A 58 -10.08 11.52 6.73
N ALA A 59 -11.06 11.85 5.87
CA ALA A 59 -11.79 13.11 5.90
C ALA A 59 -13.26 12.81 6.20
N ASP A 60 -13.68 13.27 7.38
CA ASP A 60 -15.02 13.32 8.00
C ASP A 60 -15.70 11.99 8.38
#